data_AF-A0A926BI14-F1
#
_entry.id   AF-A0A926BI14-F1
#
_cell.length_a   1.000
_cell.length_b   1.000
_cell.length_c   1.000
_cell.angle_alpha   90.00
_cell.angle_beta   90.00
_cell.angle_gamma   90.00
#
_symmetry.space_group_name_H-M   'P 1'
#
loop_
_entity.id
_entity.type
_entity.pdbx_description
1 polymer ?
#
loop_
_entity_poly.entity_id
_entity_poly.type
_entity_poly.pdbx_seq_one_letter_code
_entity_poly.pdbx_strand_id
1 'polypeptide(L)'
;MQRSSTKATFKFKRNLFRGAFVFCVLTSVAFLVQLPLSYRFYTSVGIDTDRLPRPELVHYRYYRLRCPGDGSIRIGGGAMFFSRGAKPLEPFDLAASLLQPPRIDPPRTIWNRLGFWRIDARWEDAFSTQYPSLGKPWQSWVGVPVVLPTAVFMSLAWIFGRAAAARTEKYPGHI
;
A
#
# COMPACT_ATOMS: atom_id res chain seq x y z
N MET A 1 21.56 -27.13 35.25
CA MET A 1 20.18 -26.92 34.73
C MET A 1 20.10 -25.89 33.57
N GLN A 2 21.17 -25.61 32.79
CA GLN A 2 21.20 -24.51 31.80
C GLN A 2 20.93 -24.90 30.32
N ARG A 3 20.82 -26.18 29.96
CA ARG A 3 20.72 -26.64 28.55
C ARG A 3 19.34 -26.46 27.89
N SER A 4 18.29 -26.15 28.66
CA SER A 4 16.91 -26.03 28.13
C SER A 4 16.68 -24.73 27.34
N SER A 5 17.23 -23.61 27.81
CA SER A 5 16.98 -22.27 27.24
C SER A 5 17.54 -22.07 25.83
N THR A 6 18.69 -22.68 25.52
CA THR A 6 19.37 -22.55 24.23
C THR A 6 18.63 -23.25 23.09
N LYS A 7 18.02 -24.42 23.34
CA LYS A 7 17.24 -25.15 22.33
C LYS A 7 15.95 -24.42 21.97
N ALA A 8 15.25 -23.87 22.95
CA ALA A 8 14.02 -23.08 22.74
C ALA A 8 14.31 -21.83 21.87
N THR A 9 15.37 -21.10 22.21
CA THR A 9 15.79 -19.91 21.45
C THR A 9 16.18 -20.23 20.01
N PHE A 10 16.85 -21.36 19.78
CA PHE A 10 17.21 -21.81 18.43
C PHE A 10 15.98 -22.17 17.59
N LYS A 11 15.03 -22.94 18.15
CA LYS A 11 13.79 -23.33 17.47
C LYS A 11 12.94 -22.10 17.10
N PHE A 12 12.81 -21.14 18.02
CA PHE A 12 12.10 -19.88 17.77
C PHE A 12 12.72 -19.09 16.61
N LYS A 13 14.04 -18.86 16.64
CA LYS A 13 14.74 -18.14 15.57
C LYS A 13 14.57 -18.85 14.22
N ARG A 14 14.70 -20.17 14.17
CA ARG A 14 14.49 -20.95 12.93
C ARG A 14 13.09 -20.75 12.34
N ASN A 15 12.06 -20.81 13.19
CA ASN A 15 10.67 -20.62 12.75
C ASN A 15 10.43 -19.19 12.26
N LEU A 16 11.03 -18.19 12.91
CA LEU A 16 10.95 -16.79 12.48
C LEU A 16 11.55 -16.58 11.07
N PHE A 17 12.75 -17.11 10.79
CA PHE A 17 13.38 -16.99 9.48
C PHE A 17 12.58 -17.71 8.38
N ARG A 18 12.03 -18.89 8.66
CA ARG A 18 11.14 -19.60 7.73
C ARG A 18 9.86 -18.82 7.46
N GLY A 19 9.24 -18.27 8.50
CA GLY A 19 8.05 -17.41 8.37
C GLY A 19 8.34 -16.18 7.50
N ALA A 20 9.45 -15.49 7.76
CA ALA A 20 9.88 -14.33 6.97
C ALA A 20 10.16 -14.70 5.50
N PHE A 21 10.81 -15.84 5.26
CA PHE A 21 11.02 -16.36 3.90
C PHE A 21 9.70 -16.59 3.16
N VAL A 22 8.78 -17.35 3.76
CA VAL A 22 7.47 -17.66 3.15
C VAL A 22 6.70 -16.37 2.88
N PHE A 23 6.66 -15.44 3.84
CA PHE A 23 6.02 -14.14 3.68
C PHE A 23 6.59 -13.36 2.48
N CYS A 24 7.91 -13.29 2.36
CA CYS A 24 8.55 -12.59 1.24
C CYS A 24 8.23 -13.25 -0.11
N VAL A 25 8.28 -14.58 -0.19
CA VAL A 25 7.92 -15.33 -1.41
C VAL A 25 6.47 -15.05 -1.81
N LEU A 26 5.53 -15.17 -0.88
CA LEU A 26 4.10 -14.93 -1.16
C LEU A 26 3.86 -13.49 -1.64
N THR A 27 4.52 -12.53 -0.99
CA THR A 27 4.42 -11.11 -1.37
C THR A 27 5.01 -10.85 -2.75
N SER A 28 6.16 -11.45 -3.08
CA SER A 28 6.74 -11.37 -4.42
C SER A 28 5.83 -11.96 -5.49
N VAL A 29 5.24 -13.13 -5.22
CA VAL A 29 4.28 -13.76 -6.16
C VAL A 29 3.06 -12.86 -6.36
N ALA A 30 2.54 -12.25 -5.29
CA ALA A 30 1.42 -11.31 -5.40
C ALA A 30 1.77 -10.13 -6.31
N PHE A 31 2.94 -9.51 -6.17
CA PHE A 31 3.35 -8.41 -7.05
C PHE A 31 3.68 -8.87 -8.49
N LEU A 32 4.19 -10.09 -8.68
CA LEU A 32 4.38 -10.67 -10.02
C LEU A 32 3.06 -10.87 -10.74
N VAL A 33 2.03 -11.36 -10.05
CA VAL A 33 0.66 -11.47 -10.60
C VAL A 33 0.08 -10.09 -10.85
N GLN A 34 0.33 -9.13 -9.95
CA GLN A 34 -0.11 -7.75 -10.11
C GLN A 34 0.55 -7.03 -11.29
N LEU A 35 1.77 -7.42 -11.69
CA LEU A 35 2.53 -6.75 -12.74
C LEU A 35 1.76 -6.62 -14.06
N PRO A 36 1.29 -7.69 -14.73
CA PRO A 36 0.49 -7.54 -15.95
C PRO A 36 -0.84 -6.82 -15.71
N LEU A 37 -1.47 -7.04 -14.54
CA LEU A 37 -2.74 -6.40 -14.19
C LEU A 37 -2.59 -4.87 -14.05
N SER A 38 -1.45 -4.42 -13.52
CA SER A 38 -1.15 -3.02 -13.26
C SER A 38 -1.00 -2.16 -14.51
N TYR A 39 -0.87 -2.77 -15.70
CA TYR A 39 -0.87 -2.07 -17.00
C TYR A 39 -2.22 -2.08 -17.70
N ARG A 40 -3.14 -2.97 -17.29
CA ARG A 40 -4.42 -3.15 -17.99
C ARG A 40 -5.61 -2.62 -17.22
N PHE A 41 -5.55 -2.66 -15.90
CA PHE A 41 -6.69 -2.39 -15.04
C PHE A 41 -6.36 -1.37 -13.96
N TYR A 42 -7.37 -0.58 -13.63
CA TYR A 42 -7.42 0.18 -12.40
C TYR A 42 -7.84 -0.73 -11.25
N THR A 43 -7.07 -0.73 -10.18
CA THR A 43 -7.42 -1.40 -8.92
C THR A 43 -7.10 -0.47 -7.75
N SER A 44 -8.01 -0.31 -6.79
CA SER A 44 -7.75 0.44 -5.57
C SER A 44 -8.41 -0.22 -4.38
N VAL A 45 -7.73 -0.19 -3.24
CA VAL A 45 -8.26 -0.64 -1.96
C VAL A 45 -7.87 0.38 -0.89
N GLY A 46 -8.73 0.58 0.09
CA GLY A 46 -8.41 1.48 1.18
C GLY A 46 -9.56 1.71 2.14
N ILE A 47 -9.43 2.82 2.87
CA ILE A 47 -10.34 3.23 3.92
C ILE A 47 -10.79 4.65 3.63
N ASP A 48 -12.08 4.84 3.72
CA ASP A 48 -12.74 6.12 3.58
C ASP A 48 -13.43 6.48 4.90
N THR A 49 -13.50 7.77 5.22
CA THR A 49 -14.16 8.26 6.44
C THR A 49 -14.88 9.57 6.14
N ASP A 50 -16.15 9.65 6.53
CA ASP A 50 -16.93 10.87 6.52
C ASP A 50 -17.00 11.48 7.94
N ARG A 51 -16.87 12.81 8.00
CA ARG A 51 -17.15 13.60 9.21
C ARG A 51 -18.08 14.75 8.87
N LEU A 52 -18.91 15.14 9.84
CA LEU A 52 -19.77 16.32 9.74
C LEU A 52 -19.17 17.47 10.56
N PRO A 53 -18.26 18.29 9.98
CA PRO A 53 -17.79 19.49 10.66
C PRO A 53 -18.90 20.53 10.87
N ARG A 54 -19.94 20.50 10.03
CA ARG A 54 -21.12 21.38 10.09
C ARG A 54 -22.38 20.61 9.65
N PRO A 55 -23.59 21.06 10.02
CA PRO A 55 -24.84 20.39 9.65
C PRO A 55 -25.07 20.19 8.15
N GLU A 56 -24.52 21.07 7.31
CA GLU A 56 -24.71 21.11 5.86
C GLU A 56 -23.51 20.57 5.07
N LEU A 57 -22.40 20.23 5.74
CA LEU A 57 -21.13 19.93 5.09
C LEU A 57 -20.57 18.60 5.55
N VAL A 58 -20.11 17.81 4.60
CA VAL A 58 -19.39 16.57 4.86
C VAL A 58 -17.93 16.76 4.48
N HIS A 59 -17.04 16.35 5.39
CA HIS A 59 -15.61 16.24 5.18
C HIS A 59 -15.27 14.78 4.96
N TYR A 60 -14.94 14.44 3.73
CA TYR A 60 -14.53 13.09 3.35
C TYR A 60 -13.02 13.01 3.28
N ARG A 61 -12.47 11.95 3.87
CA ARG A 61 -11.06 11.62 3.82
C ARG A 61 -10.90 10.17 3.38
N TYR A 62 -9.91 9.92 2.54
CA TYR A 62 -9.60 8.58 2.07
C TYR A 62 -8.11 8.30 2.15
N TYR A 63 -7.75 7.04 2.39
CA TYR A 63 -6.40 6.51 2.35
C TYR A 63 -6.42 5.21 1.58
N ARG A 64 -5.65 5.13 0.48
CA ARG A 64 -5.75 4.03 -0.48
C ARG A 64 -4.39 3.60 -0.99
N LEU A 65 -4.32 2.31 -1.31
CA LEU A 65 -3.38 1.74 -2.26
C LEU A 65 -4.10 1.64 -3.60
N ARG A 66 -3.52 2.17 -4.68
CA ARG A 66 -4.09 2.08 -6.02
C ARG A 66 -3.05 1.73 -7.08
N CYS A 67 -3.46 0.94 -8.06
CA CYS A 67 -2.79 0.64 -9.31
C CYS A 67 -3.58 1.34 -10.42
N PRO A 68 -3.09 2.46 -10.99
CA PRO A 68 -3.86 3.25 -11.94
C PRO A 68 -4.02 2.62 -13.33
N GLY A 69 -3.17 1.66 -13.69
CA GLY A 69 -3.08 1.11 -15.05
C GLY A 69 -1.80 1.50 -15.82
N ASP A 70 -0.82 2.13 -15.15
CA ASP A 70 0.43 2.61 -15.76
C ASP A 70 1.68 1.82 -15.31
N GLY A 71 1.49 0.64 -14.70
CA GLY A 71 2.59 -0.16 -14.14
C GLY A 71 3.11 0.34 -12.79
N SER A 72 2.49 1.35 -12.19
CA SER A 72 2.82 1.83 -10.85
C SER A 72 1.82 1.35 -9.79
N ILE A 73 2.33 1.14 -8.58
CA ILE A 73 1.50 1.08 -7.37
C ILE A 73 1.71 2.38 -6.61
N ARG A 74 0.61 2.97 -6.16
CA ARG A 74 0.59 4.25 -5.46
C ARG A 74 -0.10 4.09 -4.12
N ILE A 75 0.52 4.61 -3.08
CA ILE A 75 -0.07 4.74 -1.74
C ILE A 75 -0.25 6.22 -1.44
N GLY A 76 -1.39 6.57 -0.84
CA GLY A 76 -1.70 7.96 -0.59
C GLY A 76 -3.10 8.16 -0.08
N GLY A 77 -3.56 9.40 -0.16
CA GLY A 77 -4.86 9.78 0.32
C GLY A 77 -5.23 11.18 -0.12
N GLY A 78 -6.38 11.63 0.37
CA GLY A 78 -6.87 12.97 0.12
C GLY A 78 -8.05 13.31 1.00
N ALA A 79 -8.44 14.58 0.92
CA ALA A 79 -9.64 15.08 1.54
C ALA A 79 -10.38 16.02 0.60
N MET A 80 -11.71 15.96 0.65
CA MET A 80 -12.60 16.87 -0.07
C MET A 80 -13.85 17.15 0.75
N PHE A 81 -14.57 18.20 0.35
CA PHE A 81 -15.83 18.60 0.96
C PHE A 81 -16.98 18.45 -0.03
N PHE A 82 -18.15 18.06 0.46
CA PHE A 82 -19.39 18.07 -0.32
C PHE A 82 -20.60 18.38 0.57
N SER A 83 -21.68 18.84 -0.06
CA SER A 83 -22.94 19.12 0.62
C SER A 83 -23.53 17.87 1.26
N ARG A 84 -24.09 18.01 2.46
CA ARG A 84 -24.87 16.95 3.09
C ARG A 84 -26.06 16.59 2.20
N GLY A 85 -26.30 15.29 2.03
CA GLY A 85 -27.33 14.76 1.15
C GLY A 85 -26.86 14.41 -0.26
N ALA A 86 -25.63 14.80 -0.66
CA ALA A 86 -25.06 14.37 -1.94
C ALA A 86 -24.79 12.85 -2.00
N LYS A 87 -24.49 12.25 -0.85
CA LYS A 87 -24.32 10.81 -0.65
C LYS A 87 -24.69 10.42 0.80
N PRO A 88 -25.00 9.14 1.07
CA PRO A 88 -25.10 8.62 2.43
C PRO A 88 -23.82 8.91 3.22
N LEU A 89 -23.96 9.10 4.54
CA LEU A 89 -22.83 9.31 5.44
C LEU A 89 -22.30 7.98 5.91
N GLU A 90 -21.03 7.73 5.63
CA GLU A 90 -20.35 6.52 6.06
C GLU A 90 -19.15 6.90 6.95
N PRO A 91 -19.28 6.77 8.28
CA PRO A 91 -18.21 7.19 9.19
C PRO A 91 -16.92 6.39 8.94
N PHE A 92 -17.07 5.17 8.41
CA PHE A 92 -16.00 4.31 7.99
C PHE A 92 -16.50 3.40 6.87
N ASP A 93 -15.80 3.39 5.74
CA ASP A 93 -16.07 2.48 4.61
C ASP A 93 -14.77 1.83 4.11
N LEU A 94 -14.83 0.53 3.86
CA LEU A 94 -13.76 -0.23 3.20
C LEU A 94 -13.95 -0.12 1.69
N ALA A 95 -13.42 0.96 1.12
CA ALA A 95 -13.55 1.21 -0.30
C ALA A 95 -12.63 0.29 -1.13
N ALA A 96 -13.22 -0.46 -2.06
CA ALA A 96 -12.50 -1.25 -3.05
C ALA A 96 -13.05 -1.00 -4.46
N SER A 97 -12.15 -0.99 -5.44
CA SER A 97 -12.47 -0.98 -6.87
C SER A 97 -11.50 -1.93 -7.54
N LEU A 98 -11.99 -3.03 -8.10
CA LEU A 98 -11.15 -4.06 -8.69
C LEU A 98 -11.40 -4.13 -10.20
N LEU A 99 -10.33 -4.32 -10.97
CA LEU A 99 -10.37 -4.63 -12.41
C LEU A 99 -11.17 -3.62 -13.26
N GLN A 100 -11.20 -2.35 -12.85
CA GLN A 100 -11.88 -1.29 -13.59
C GLN A 100 -11.04 -0.85 -14.81
N PRO A 101 -11.61 -0.13 -15.78
CA PRO A 101 -10.84 0.52 -16.83
C PRO A 101 -9.71 1.41 -16.25
N PRO A 102 -8.52 1.43 -16.88
CA PRO A 102 -7.36 2.14 -16.37
C PRO A 102 -7.63 3.66 -16.27
N ARG A 103 -7.12 4.29 -15.21
CA ARG A 103 -7.21 5.73 -14.95
C ARG A 103 -5.80 6.30 -14.83
N ILE A 104 -5.17 6.51 -15.98
CA ILE A 104 -3.76 6.88 -16.08
C ILE A 104 -3.64 8.41 -16.06
N ASP A 105 -2.85 8.92 -15.11
CA ASP A 105 -2.46 10.33 -15.12
C ASP A 105 -1.42 10.58 -16.23
N PRO A 106 -1.52 11.68 -16.99
CA PRO A 106 -0.50 12.04 -17.97
C PRO A 106 0.88 12.22 -17.30
N PRO A 107 1.95 11.55 -17.78
CA PRO A 107 3.27 11.66 -17.18
C PRO A 107 3.84 13.06 -17.40
N ARG A 108 4.30 13.70 -16.32
CA ARG A 108 4.90 15.04 -16.35
C ARG A 108 6.43 15.02 -16.41
N THR A 109 7.03 13.90 -16.03
CA THR A 109 8.48 13.71 -15.95
C THR A 109 8.88 12.34 -16.48
N ILE A 110 10.17 12.15 -16.78
CA ILE A 110 10.74 10.83 -17.12
C ILE A 110 10.53 9.85 -15.97
N TRP A 111 10.65 10.29 -14.71
CA TRP A 111 10.38 9.48 -13.53
C TRP A 111 8.95 8.94 -13.51
N ASN A 112 7.95 9.73 -13.92
CA ASN A 112 6.58 9.26 -14.03
C ASN A 112 6.43 8.18 -15.10
N ARG A 113 7.15 8.29 -16.23
CA ARG A 113 7.18 7.25 -17.27
C ARG A 113 7.82 5.95 -16.77
N LEU A 114 8.76 6.05 -15.83
CA LEU A 114 9.36 4.90 -15.14
C LEU A 114 8.50 4.38 -13.97
N GLY A 115 7.30 4.92 -13.74
CA GLY A 115 6.40 4.50 -12.68
C GLY A 115 6.68 5.11 -11.30
N PHE A 116 7.62 6.05 -11.19
CA PHE A 116 7.85 6.81 -9.96
C PHE A 116 6.95 8.04 -9.93
N TRP A 117 6.08 8.11 -8.93
CA TRP A 117 5.09 9.17 -8.81
C TRP A 117 5.21 9.88 -7.47
N ARG A 118 5.14 11.21 -7.53
CA ARG A 118 4.86 12.06 -6.38
C ARG A 118 3.80 13.05 -6.81
N ILE A 119 2.64 12.96 -6.19
CA ILE A 119 1.52 13.88 -6.41
C ILE A 119 1.28 14.56 -5.08
N ASP A 120 1.36 15.87 -5.07
CA ASP A 120 0.94 16.70 -3.94
C ASP A 120 0.18 17.86 -4.55
N ALA A 121 -1.13 17.91 -4.29
CA ALA A 121 -2.00 18.90 -4.87
C ALA A 121 -2.99 19.38 -3.82
N ARG A 122 -3.20 20.69 -3.82
CA ARG A 122 -4.23 21.38 -3.04
C ARG A 122 -4.93 22.34 -3.98
N TRP A 123 -6.23 22.47 -3.85
CA TRP A 123 -7.02 23.36 -4.69
C TRP A 123 -8.08 24.08 -3.87
N GLU A 124 -8.62 25.14 -4.43
CA GLU A 124 -9.76 25.84 -3.86
C GLU A 124 -11.05 25.30 -4.45
N ASP A 125 -12.04 25.08 -3.60
CA ASP A 125 -13.42 24.84 -3.95
C ASP A 125 -14.34 25.82 -3.19
N ALA A 126 -15.61 25.88 -3.57
CA ALA A 126 -16.58 26.79 -2.96
C ALA A 126 -16.63 26.68 -1.43
N PHE A 127 -16.50 25.47 -0.89
CA PHE A 127 -16.52 25.22 0.54
C PHE A 127 -15.26 25.73 1.25
N SER A 128 -14.09 25.56 0.67
CA SER A 128 -12.83 26.04 1.24
C SER A 128 -12.74 27.57 1.22
N THR A 129 -13.37 28.23 0.25
CA THR A 129 -13.49 29.70 0.21
C THR A 129 -14.50 30.19 1.24
N GLN A 130 -15.67 29.55 1.34
CA GLN A 130 -16.72 29.91 2.31
C GLN A 130 -16.31 29.61 3.76
N TYR A 131 -15.54 28.55 3.98
CA TYR A 131 -15.13 28.08 5.30
C TYR A 131 -13.60 27.86 5.40
N PRO A 132 -12.78 28.93 5.39
CA PRO A 132 -11.31 28.82 5.38
C PRO A 132 -10.73 28.01 6.55
N SER A 133 -11.41 28.02 7.69
CA SER A 133 -11.05 27.25 8.90
C SER A 133 -10.98 25.73 8.70
N LEU A 134 -11.64 25.19 7.66
CA LEU A 134 -11.65 23.75 7.38
C LEU A 134 -10.46 23.30 6.54
N GLY A 135 -9.70 24.24 5.98
CA GLY A 135 -8.60 23.98 5.07
C GLY A 135 -9.04 23.73 3.63
N LYS A 136 -8.06 23.55 2.75
CA LYS A 136 -8.27 23.28 1.32
C LYS A 136 -8.36 21.77 1.07
N PRO A 137 -9.21 21.30 0.13
CA PRO A 137 -9.09 19.98 -0.44
C PRO A 137 -7.67 19.66 -0.85
N TRP A 138 -7.27 18.40 -0.68
CA TRP A 138 -5.92 17.98 -0.96
C TRP A 138 -5.87 16.53 -1.42
N GLN A 139 -4.82 16.18 -2.13
CA GLN A 139 -4.41 14.81 -2.35
C GLN A 139 -2.89 14.68 -2.28
N SER A 140 -2.42 13.58 -1.72
CA SER A 140 -1.00 13.26 -1.64
C SER A 140 -0.80 11.78 -1.99
N TRP A 141 0.07 11.50 -2.96
CA TRP A 141 0.39 10.16 -3.40
C TRP A 141 1.88 9.98 -3.62
N VAL A 142 2.38 8.82 -3.21
CA VAL A 142 3.70 8.33 -3.56
C VAL A 142 3.53 7.02 -4.29
N GLY A 143 4.21 6.88 -5.43
CA GLY A 143 4.14 5.69 -6.26
C GLY A 143 5.50 5.20 -6.70
N VAL A 144 5.57 3.88 -6.86
CA VAL A 144 6.75 3.17 -7.37
C VAL A 144 6.32 2.19 -8.46
N PRO A 145 7.20 1.87 -9.41
CA PRO A 145 6.89 0.84 -10.41
C PRO A 145 6.70 -0.51 -9.73
N VAL A 146 5.72 -1.32 -10.17
CA VAL A 146 5.35 -2.60 -9.54
C VAL A 146 6.51 -3.59 -9.48
N VAL A 147 7.44 -3.53 -10.44
CA VAL A 147 8.64 -4.37 -10.45
C VAL A 147 9.55 -4.12 -9.24
N LEU A 148 9.54 -2.91 -8.67
CA LEU A 148 10.42 -2.56 -7.55
C LEU A 148 10.09 -3.35 -6.26
N PRO A 149 8.85 -3.32 -5.71
CA PRO A 149 8.53 -4.14 -4.55
C PRO A 149 8.71 -5.64 -4.83
N THR A 150 8.42 -6.12 -6.05
CA THR A 150 8.74 -7.50 -6.45
C THR A 150 10.20 -7.84 -6.23
N ALA A 151 11.11 -7.03 -6.80
CA ALA A 151 12.55 -7.25 -6.72
C ALA A 151 13.06 -7.19 -5.26
N VAL A 152 12.53 -6.25 -4.46
CA VAL A 152 12.86 -6.13 -3.04
C VAL A 152 12.47 -7.38 -2.27
N PHE A 153 11.22 -7.84 -2.39
CA PHE A 153 10.77 -9.03 -1.66
C PHE A 153 11.44 -10.32 -2.17
N MET A 154 11.78 -10.41 -3.46
CA MET A 154 12.54 -11.57 -3.98
C MET A 154 13.96 -11.59 -3.40
N SER A 155 14.61 -10.43 -3.31
CA SER A 155 15.94 -10.30 -2.71
C SER A 155 15.91 -10.66 -1.22
N LEU A 156 14.90 -10.20 -0.48
CA LEU A 156 14.71 -10.55 0.93
C LEU A 156 14.41 -12.04 1.11
N ALA A 157 13.57 -12.63 0.26
CA ALA A 157 13.31 -14.07 0.26
C ALA A 157 14.62 -14.84 0.06
N TRP A 158 15.46 -14.45 -0.89
CA TRP A 158 16.75 -15.08 -1.12
C TRP A 158 17.67 -15.00 0.13
N ILE A 159 17.77 -13.83 0.74
CA ILE A 159 18.57 -13.61 1.96
C ILE A 159 18.06 -14.48 3.12
N PHE A 160 16.75 -14.48 3.38
CA PHE A 160 16.16 -15.28 4.46
C PHE A 160 16.25 -16.78 4.20
N GLY A 161 16.13 -17.21 2.94
CA GLY A 161 16.34 -18.60 2.53
C GLY A 161 17.76 -19.06 2.80
N ARG A 162 18.77 -18.26 2.42
CA ARG A 162 20.19 -18.55 2.72
C ARG A 162 20.46 -18.60 4.22
N ALA A 163 19.93 -17.65 4.99
CA ALA A 163 20.09 -17.62 6.44
C ALA A 163 19.44 -18.83 7.13
N ALA A 164 18.30 -19.32 6.63
CA ALA A 164 17.64 -20.52 7.14
C ALA A 164 18.44 -21.80 6.82
N ALA A 165 19.01 -21.88 5.61
CA ALA A 165 19.84 -23.02 5.18
C ALA A 165 21.14 -23.13 6.00
N ALA A 166 21.91 -22.05 6.12
CA ALA A 166 23.17 -22.04 6.86
C ALA A 166 23.01 -22.42 8.35
N ARG A 167 21.87 -22.06 8.96
CA ARG A 167 21.55 -22.45 10.33
C ARG A 167 21.23 -23.94 10.48
N THR A 168 20.73 -24.57 9.42
CA THR A 168 20.44 -26.01 9.40
C THR A 168 21.74 -26.80 9.29
N GLU A 169 22.67 -26.35 8.44
CA GLU A 169 24.01 -26.96 8.29
C GLU A 169 24.85 -26.89 9.56
N LYS A 170 24.80 -25.77 10.31
CA LYS A 170 25.60 -25.60 11.54
C LYS A 170 25.15 -26.47 12.72
N TYR A 171 23.93 -27.04 12.70
CA TYR A 171 23.39 -27.85 13.79
C TYR A 171 22.67 -29.11 13.27
N PRO A 172 23.40 -30.07 12.66
CA PRO A 172 22.82 -31.18 11.89
C PRO A 172 22.15 -32.30 12.73
N GLY A 173 21.95 -32.15 14.04
CA GLY A 173 21.49 -33.23 14.94
C GLY A 173 20.44 -32.82 15.98
N HIS A 174 19.64 -31.80 15.71
CA HIS A 174 18.54 -31.37 16.60
C HIS A 174 17.16 -31.58 15.95
N ILE A 175 16.99 -32.74 15.33
CA ILE A 175 15.71 -33.25 14.83
C ILE A 175 15.09 -34.12 15.92
#